data_AF-A0A0L6JHW4-F1
#
_entry.id   AF-A0A0L6JHW4-F1
#
_cell.length_a   1.000
_cell.length_b   1.000
_cell.length_c   1.000
_cell.angle_alpha   90.00
_cell.angle_beta   90.00
_cell.angle_gamma   90.00
#
_symmetry.space_group_name_H-M   'P 1'
#
loop_
_entity.id
_entity.type
_entity.pdbx_description
1 polymer ?
#
loop_
_entity_poly.entity_id
_entity_poly.type
_entity_poly.pdbx_seq_one_letter_code
_entity_poly.pdbx_strand_id
1 'polypeptide(L)'
;MQLKTIIFYAQKRKGNYLEEVISKFRFLVKKYARLLNYEDAESDLILHLIELIDKMPALRQDNAYVSYIHKSIVNKYLYLKKRIYKNKLYEIPLEDIDYLLNEEKSMMDLFICTDYVNKLPQKQKNIIYKLFFQQYSEIEIAKQLQISKQAVNKTKKKALCNLKEVLGA
;
A
#
# COMPACT_ATOMS: atom_id res chain seq x y z
N MET A 1 -19.80 -11.57 -43.38
CA MET A 1 -20.47 -12.71 -42.72
C MET A 1 -21.23 -12.20 -41.50
N GLN A 2 -22.41 -12.75 -41.19
CA GLN A 2 -23.17 -12.38 -39.98
C GLN A 2 -22.38 -12.73 -38.72
N LEU A 3 -22.45 -11.89 -37.68
CA LEU A 3 -21.71 -12.04 -36.43
C LEU A 3 -22.08 -13.35 -35.72
N LYS A 4 -23.36 -13.75 -35.77
CA LYS A 4 -23.84 -15.05 -35.29
C LYS A 4 -23.02 -16.21 -35.85
N THR A 5 -22.76 -16.21 -37.16
CA THR A 5 -22.02 -17.29 -37.83
C THR A 5 -20.56 -17.31 -37.41
N ILE A 6 -19.93 -16.14 -37.27
CA ILE A 6 -18.54 -16.02 -36.82
C ILE A 6 -18.41 -16.58 -35.40
N ILE A 7 -19.31 -16.20 -34.50
CA ILE A 7 -19.32 -16.66 -33.11
C ILE A 7 -19.54 -18.17 -33.03
N PHE A 8 -20.46 -18.72 -33.82
CA PHE A 8 -20.69 -20.16 -33.87
C PHE A 8 -19.42 -20.94 -34.25
N TYR A 9 -18.68 -20.48 -35.26
CA TYR A 9 -17.43 -21.16 -35.64
C TYR A 9 -16.27 -20.88 -34.69
N ALA A 10 -16.23 -19.69 -34.06
CA ALA A 10 -15.27 -19.36 -33.02
C ALA A 10 -15.41 -20.29 -31.80
N GLN A 11 -16.65 -20.57 -31.38
CA GLN A 11 -16.98 -21.53 -30.30
C GLN A 11 -16.53 -22.95 -30.63
N LYS A 12 -16.54 -23.33 -31.91
CA LYS A 12 -16.06 -24.64 -32.36
C LYS A 12 -14.55 -24.70 -32.57
N ARG A 13 -13.81 -23.63 -32.23
CA ARG A 13 -12.36 -23.51 -32.46
C ARG A 13 -11.94 -23.83 -33.90
N LYS A 14 -12.80 -23.50 -34.87
CA LYS A 14 -12.52 -23.71 -36.29
C LYS A 14 -11.84 -22.48 -36.87
N GLY A 15 -10.79 -22.68 -37.68
CA GLY A 15 -10.13 -21.61 -38.43
C GLY A 15 -9.77 -20.38 -37.59
N ASN A 16 -9.82 -19.21 -38.22
CA ASN A 16 -9.41 -17.94 -37.61
C ASN A 16 -10.59 -17.11 -37.08
N TYR A 17 -11.76 -17.72 -36.87
CA TYR A 17 -12.97 -16.98 -36.47
C TYR A 17 -12.87 -16.37 -35.07
N LEU A 18 -12.10 -16.97 -34.16
CA LEU A 18 -11.84 -16.36 -32.85
C LEU A 18 -11.08 -15.03 -33.00
N GLU A 19 -10.03 -15.02 -33.83
CA GLU A 19 -9.25 -13.83 -34.13
C GLU A 19 -10.11 -12.76 -34.83
N GLU A 20 -11.04 -13.19 -35.69
CA GLU A 20 -12.01 -12.29 -36.33
C GLU A 20 -12.93 -11.61 -35.31
N VAL A 21 -13.42 -12.35 -34.30
CA VAL A 21 -14.20 -11.75 -33.20
C VAL A 21 -13.36 -10.77 -32.40
N ILE A 22 -12.15 -11.15 -31.99
CA ILE A 22 -11.23 -10.27 -31.24
C ILE A 22 -10.97 -8.98 -32.03
N SER A 23 -10.68 -9.11 -33.32
CA SER A 23 -10.46 -7.97 -34.22
C SER A 23 -11.67 -7.05 -34.31
N LYS A 24 -12.89 -7.60 -34.42
CA LYS A 24 -14.14 -6.81 -34.46
C LYS A 24 -14.39 -5.99 -33.20
N PHE A 25 -14.01 -6.51 -32.03
CA PHE A 25 -14.21 -5.81 -30.74
C PHE A 25 -12.94 -5.12 -30.22
N ARG A 26 -11.85 -5.11 -31.00
CA ARG A 26 -10.54 -4.58 -30.60
C ARG A 26 -10.60 -3.13 -30.13
N PHE A 27 -11.35 -2.27 -30.83
CA PHE A 27 -11.51 -0.87 -30.43
C PHE A 27 -12.14 -0.74 -29.03
N LEU A 28 -13.16 -1.57 -28.75
CA LEU A 28 -13.83 -1.57 -27.45
C LEU A 28 -12.90 -2.05 -26.34
N VAL A 29 -12.19 -3.15 -26.58
CA VAL A 29 -11.16 -3.69 -25.66
C VAL A 29 -10.10 -2.63 -25.37
N LYS A 30 -9.49 -2.05 -26.41
CA LYS A 30 -8.46 -1.00 -26.26
C LYS A 30 -8.96 0.22 -25.52
N LYS A 31 -10.19 0.66 -25.78
CA LYS A 31 -10.83 1.76 -25.06
C LYS A 31 -10.84 1.47 -23.55
N TYR A 32 -11.30 0.30 -23.14
CA TYR A 32 -11.39 -0.02 -21.71
C TYR A 32 -10.04 -0.40 -21.08
N ALA A 33 -9.12 -0.98 -21.83
CA ALA A 33 -7.75 -1.21 -21.39
C ALA A 33 -7.05 0.10 -21.03
N ARG A 34 -7.16 1.12 -21.91
CA ARG A 34 -6.64 2.48 -21.66
C ARG A 34 -7.25 3.11 -20.41
N LEU A 35 -8.55 2.90 -20.17
CA LEU A 35 -9.23 3.41 -18.98
C LEU A 35 -8.82 2.69 -17.68
N LEU A 36 -8.34 1.44 -17.76
CA LEU A 36 -7.81 0.69 -16.63
C LEU A 36 -6.38 1.08 -16.30
N ASN A 37 -5.58 1.42 -17.32
CA ASN A 37 -4.24 1.97 -17.19
C ASN A 37 -3.28 1.11 -16.34
N TYR A 38 -3.28 -0.20 -16.55
CA TYR A 38 -2.25 -1.13 -16.07
C TYR A 38 -1.75 -1.98 -17.24
N GLU A 39 -0.55 -2.55 -17.08
CA GLU A 39 0.22 -3.21 -18.13
C GLU A 39 -0.58 -4.29 -18.88
N ASP A 40 -1.21 -5.22 -18.15
CA ASP A 40 -1.92 -6.36 -18.73
C ASP A 40 -3.39 -6.09 -19.10
N ALA A 41 -3.85 -4.83 -19.07
CA ALA A 41 -5.28 -4.53 -19.18
C ALA A 41 -5.92 -4.95 -20.50
N GLU A 42 -5.19 -4.84 -21.62
CA GLU A 42 -5.66 -5.32 -22.92
C GLU A 42 -5.77 -6.84 -22.93
N SER A 43 -4.73 -7.55 -22.46
CA SER A 43 -4.67 -9.01 -22.37
C SER A 43 -5.80 -9.58 -21.50
N ASP A 44 -6.04 -9.01 -20.32
CA ASP A 44 -7.10 -9.43 -19.40
C ASP A 44 -8.51 -9.30 -20.00
N LEU A 45 -8.74 -8.24 -20.78
CA LEU A 45 -10.02 -8.02 -21.46
C LEU A 45 -10.18 -8.93 -22.69
N ILE A 46 -9.10 -9.24 -23.42
CA ILE A 46 -9.11 -10.22 -24.51
C ILE A 46 -9.38 -11.61 -23.95
N LEU A 47 -8.72 -12.01 -22.87
CA LEU A 47 -8.94 -13.29 -22.21
C LEU A 47 -10.41 -13.44 -21.80
N HIS A 48 -10.97 -12.41 -21.14
CA HIS A 48 -12.38 -12.39 -20.78
C HIS A 48 -13.31 -12.51 -22.01
N LEU A 49 -12.96 -11.87 -23.12
CA LEU A 49 -13.72 -12.00 -24.37
C LEU A 49 -13.68 -13.43 -24.90
N ILE A 50 -12.52 -14.09 -24.91
CA ILE A 50 -12.37 -15.48 -25.35
C ILE A 50 -13.24 -16.42 -24.49
N GLU A 51 -13.17 -16.28 -23.16
CA GLU A 51 -13.98 -17.07 -22.23
C GLU A 51 -15.48 -16.81 -22.39
N LEU A 52 -15.86 -15.56 -22.68
CA LEU A 52 -17.24 -15.18 -22.96
C LEU A 52 -17.76 -15.87 -24.21
N ILE A 53 -16.99 -15.89 -25.30
CA ILE A 53 -17.40 -16.53 -26.55
C ILE A 53 -17.67 -18.01 -26.32
N ASP A 54 -16.84 -18.71 -25.56
CA ASP A 54 -17.05 -20.14 -25.26
C ASP A 54 -18.35 -20.41 -24.48
N LYS A 55 -18.73 -19.49 -23.58
CA LYS A 55 -19.87 -19.67 -22.67
C LYS A 55 -21.18 -19.03 -23.15
N MET A 56 -21.11 -18.15 -24.15
CA MET A 56 -22.29 -17.36 -24.52
C MET A 56 -23.36 -18.21 -25.22
N PRO A 57 -24.64 -17.98 -24.92
CA PRO A 57 -25.73 -18.68 -25.59
C PRO A 57 -25.90 -18.20 -27.03
N ALA A 58 -26.53 -19.05 -27.85
CA ALA A 58 -26.97 -18.64 -29.17
C ALA A 58 -28.10 -17.58 -29.05
N LEU A 59 -27.86 -16.40 -29.58
CA LEU A 59 -28.83 -15.30 -29.65
C LEU A 59 -29.51 -15.26 -31.03
N ARG A 60 -30.69 -14.64 -31.07
CA ARG A 60 -31.55 -14.61 -32.27
C ARG A 60 -31.04 -13.67 -33.35
N GLN A 61 -30.50 -12.51 -32.97
CA GLN A 61 -30.12 -11.43 -33.88
C GLN A 61 -28.68 -10.96 -33.62
N ASP A 62 -27.99 -10.50 -34.67
CA ASP A 62 -26.59 -10.03 -34.59
C ASP A 62 -26.40 -8.85 -33.63
N ASN A 63 -27.34 -7.92 -33.57
CA ASN A 63 -27.34 -6.80 -32.62
C ASN A 63 -27.32 -7.28 -31.16
N ALA A 64 -27.99 -8.39 -30.84
CA ALA A 64 -27.99 -8.97 -29.51
C ALA A 64 -26.61 -9.48 -29.12
N TYR A 65 -25.84 -10.07 -30.06
CA TYR A 65 -24.45 -10.48 -29.82
C TYR A 65 -23.57 -9.26 -29.54
N VAL A 66 -23.71 -8.19 -30.32
CA VAL A 66 -22.97 -6.94 -30.10
C VAL A 66 -23.26 -6.37 -28.71
N SER A 67 -24.53 -6.23 -28.35
CA SER A 67 -24.94 -5.71 -27.04
C SER A 67 -24.48 -6.60 -25.88
N TYR A 68 -24.54 -7.92 -26.06
CA TYR A 68 -24.12 -8.89 -25.05
C TYR A 68 -22.61 -8.79 -24.77
N ILE A 69 -21.81 -8.81 -25.84
CA ILE A 69 -20.34 -8.68 -25.75
C ILE A 69 -19.97 -7.32 -25.16
N HIS A 70 -20.60 -6.24 -25.64
CA HIS A 70 -20.36 -4.90 -25.13
C HIS A 70 -20.62 -4.82 -23.62
N LYS A 71 -21.80 -5.26 -23.17
CA LYS A 71 -22.18 -5.24 -21.75
C LYS A 71 -21.24 -6.09 -20.91
N SER A 72 -20.82 -7.25 -21.40
CA SER A 72 -19.87 -8.14 -20.72
C SER A 72 -18.50 -7.49 -20.52
N ILE A 73 -17.95 -6.85 -21.57
CA ILE A 73 -16.66 -6.12 -21.49
C ILE A 73 -16.76 -4.94 -20.53
N VAL A 74 -17.83 -4.14 -20.58
CA VAL A 74 -18.04 -3.02 -19.64
C VAL A 74 -18.11 -3.52 -18.20
N ASN A 75 -18.82 -4.63 -17.94
CA ASN A 75 -18.92 -5.20 -16.61
C ASN A 75 -17.56 -5.70 -16.10
N LYS A 76 -16.77 -6.38 -16.95
CA LYS A 76 -15.41 -6.81 -16.60
C LYS A 76 -14.50 -5.62 -16.31
N TYR A 77 -14.56 -4.56 -17.12
CA TYR A 77 -13.88 -3.30 -16.86
C TYR A 77 -14.23 -2.72 -15.48
N LEU A 78 -15.53 -2.61 -15.15
CA LEU A 78 -15.97 -2.09 -13.86
C LEU A 78 -15.49 -2.95 -12.68
N TYR A 79 -15.51 -4.28 -12.84
CA TYR A 79 -14.98 -5.22 -11.85
C TYR A 79 -13.48 -4.99 -11.61
N LEU A 80 -12.68 -4.93 -12.68
CA LEU A 80 -11.23 -4.70 -12.60
C LEU A 80 -10.91 -3.32 -12.02
N LYS A 81 -11.65 -2.28 -12.41
CA LYS A 81 -11.49 -0.93 -11.86
C LYS A 81 -11.73 -0.88 -10.35
N LYS A 82 -12.77 -1.57 -9.86
CA LYS A 82 -13.03 -1.70 -8.42
C LYS A 82 -11.91 -2.45 -7.71
N ARG A 83 -11.38 -3.51 -8.32
CA ARG A 83 -10.23 -4.28 -7.77
C ARG A 83 -8.99 -3.41 -7.63
N ILE A 84 -8.64 -2.66 -8.68
CA ILE A 84 -7.49 -1.73 -8.67
C ILE A 84 -7.68 -0.65 -7.59
N TYR A 85 -8.86 -0.04 -7.52
CA TYR A 85 -9.15 0.95 -6.50
C TYR A 85 -9.02 0.39 -5.09
N LYS A 86 -9.52 -0.83 -4.85
CA LYS A 86 -9.37 -1.52 -3.57
C LYS A 86 -7.89 -1.78 -3.24
N ASN A 87 -7.11 -2.27 -4.19
CA ASN A 87 -5.68 -2.53 -3.96
C ASN A 87 -4.92 -1.24 -3.63
N LYS A 88 -5.20 -0.14 -4.33
CA LYS A 88 -4.61 1.18 -4.04
C LYS A 88 -4.89 1.69 -2.62
N LEU A 89 -6.02 1.32 -2.00
CA LEU A 89 -6.31 1.69 -0.62
C LEU A 89 -5.39 0.97 0.40
N TYR A 90 -4.76 -0.13 0.00
CA TYR A 90 -3.83 -0.91 0.84
C TYR A 90 -2.38 -0.81 0.34
N GLU A 91 -2.12 0.01 -0.68
CA GLU A 91 -0.78 0.30 -1.16
C GLU A 91 -0.25 1.52 -0.38
N ILE A 92 0.84 1.32 0.35
CA ILE A 92 1.61 2.42 0.96
C ILE A 92 2.60 2.90 -0.11
N PRO A 93 2.65 4.22 -0.42
CA PRO A 93 3.69 4.76 -1.29
C PRO A 93 5.08 4.35 -0.79
N LEU A 94 5.98 3.97 -1.70
CA LEU A 94 7.35 3.57 -1.33
C LEU A 94 8.08 4.63 -0.51
N GLU A 95 7.79 5.91 -0.78
CA GLU A 95 8.31 7.07 -0.06
C GLU A 95 7.90 7.09 1.43
N ASP A 96 6.74 6.54 1.76
CA ASP A 96 6.22 6.47 3.13
C ASP A 96 6.75 5.25 3.90
N ILE A 97 7.34 4.27 3.21
CA ILE A 97 7.92 3.06 3.84
C ILE A 97 9.14 3.45 4.68
N ASP A 98 10.02 4.30 4.16
CA ASP A 98 11.20 4.77 4.90
C ASP A 98 10.79 5.54 6.16
N TYR A 99 9.70 6.31 6.11
CA TYR A 99 9.18 7.01 7.28
C TYR A 99 8.71 6.03 8.36
N LEU A 100 7.92 5.02 7.99
CA LEU A 100 7.43 3.99 8.92
C LEU A 100 8.56 3.16 9.55
N LEU A 101 9.56 2.76 8.75
CA LEU A 101 10.73 2.02 9.25
C LEU A 101 11.56 2.87 10.22
N ASN A 102 11.67 4.17 9.98
CA ASN A 102 12.34 5.09 10.89
C ASN A 102 11.54 5.30 12.18
N GLU A 103 10.20 5.34 12.14
CA GLU A 103 9.37 5.41 13.34
C GLU A 103 9.47 4.16 14.21
N GLU A 104 9.43 2.95 13.63
CA GLU A 104 9.62 1.70 14.37
C GLU A 104 11.00 1.62 15.03
N LYS A 105 12.04 1.99 14.28
CA LYS A 105 13.41 2.07 14.80
C LYS A 105 13.52 3.08 15.94
N SER A 106 12.94 4.27 15.77
CA SER A 106 12.89 5.32 16.79
C SER A 106 12.17 4.85 18.07
N MET A 107 11.06 4.11 17.92
CA MET A 107 10.33 3.56 19.06
C MET A 107 11.12 2.47 19.79
N MET A 108 11.82 1.61 19.06
CA MET A 108 12.71 0.59 19.63
C MET A 108 13.91 1.23 20.34
N ASP A 109 14.53 2.24 19.73
CA ASP A 109 15.62 3.03 20.31
C ASP A 109 15.15 3.75 21.60
N LEU A 110 13.93 4.30 21.60
CA LEU A 110 13.33 4.91 22.78
C LEU A 110 13.12 3.90 23.90
N PHE A 111 12.58 2.71 23.59
CA PHE A 111 12.37 1.63 24.55
C PHE A 111 13.70 1.19 25.18
N ILE A 112 14.71 0.94 24.35
CA ILE A 112 16.07 0.60 24.77
C ILE A 112 16.64 1.70 25.68
N CYS A 113 16.50 2.98 25.30
CA CYS A 113 16.93 4.11 26.11
C CYS A 113 16.23 4.14 27.48
N THR A 114 14.92 3.85 27.53
CA THR A 114 14.19 3.82 28.80
C THR A 114 14.69 2.72 29.73
N ASP A 115 15.02 1.54 29.23
CA ASP A 115 15.55 0.43 30.03
C ASP A 115 16.90 0.77 30.67
N TYR A 116 17.78 1.47 29.94
CA TYR A 116 19.04 1.94 30.49
C TYR A 116 18.86 3.05 31.52
N VAL A 117 17.97 4.01 31.25
CA VAL A 117 17.64 5.09 32.19
C VAL A 117 16.99 4.54 33.46
N ASN A 118 16.25 3.43 33.37
CA ASN A 118 15.65 2.74 34.52
C ASN A 118 16.69 2.15 35.48
N LYS A 119 17.92 1.86 35.03
CA LYS A 119 19.02 1.37 35.87
C LYS A 119 19.72 2.47 36.66
N LEU A 120 19.44 3.75 36.38
CA LEU A 120 20.02 4.86 37.11
C LEU A 120 19.41 5.02 38.51
N PRO A 121 20.19 5.54 39.48
CA PRO A 121 19.64 5.99 40.76
C PRO A 121 18.48 6.96 40.57
N GLN A 122 17.44 6.87 41.41
CA GLN A 122 16.18 7.60 41.25
C GLN A 122 16.34 9.11 40.98
N LYS A 123 17.28 9.76 41.67
CA LYS A 123 17.56 11.19 41.51
C LYS A 123 18.16 11.53 40.14
N GLN A 124 19.01 10.65 39.62
CA GLN A 124 19.62 10.76 38.29
C GLN A 124 18.58 10.47 37.21
N LYS A 125 17.85 9.36 37.35
CA LYS A 125 16.73 8.96 36.48
C LYS A 125 15.73 10.10 36.30
N ASN A 126 15.27 10.71 37.39
CA ASN A 126 14.29 11.80 37.35
C ASN A 126 14.81 13.00 36.53
N ILE A 127 16.07 13.39 36.71
CA ILE A 127 16.67 14.52 35.98
C ILE A 127 16.87 14.18 34.49
N ILE A 128 17.36 12.98 34.17
CA ILE A 128 17.53 12.53 32.77
C ILE A 128 16.19 12.42 32.05
N TYR A 129 15.17 11.84 32.71
CA TYR A 129 13.83 11.73 32.14
C TYR A 129 13.24 13.09 31.81
N LYS A 130 13.34 14.05 32.74
CA LYS A 130 12.85 15.42 32.54
C LYS A 130 13.57 16.16 31.42
N LEU A 131 14.89 16.03 31.33
CA LEU A 131 15.69 16.70 30.31
C LEU A 131 15.42 16.15 28.90
N PHE A 132 15.46 14.83 28.74
CA PHE A 132 15.55 14.21 27.41
C PHE A 132 14.22 13.65 26.90
N PHE A 133 13.29 13.28 27.78
CA PHE A 133 11.99 12.71 27.39
C PHE A 133 10.84 13.71 27.55
N GLN A 134 10.95 14.66 28.48
CA GLN A 134 9.92 15.68 28.73
C GLN A 134 10.34 17.10 28.31
N GLN A 135 11.57 17.27 27.81
CA GLN A 135 12.11 18.54 27.30
C GLN A 135 12.10 19.73 28.29
N TYR A 136 12.17 19.46 29.60
CA TYR A 136 12.37 20.53 30.57
C TYR A 136 13.79 21.08 30.51
N SER A 137 13.94 22.39 30.67
CA SER A 137 15.23 23.04 30.87
C SER A 137 15.82 22.75 32.25
N GLU A 138 17.15 22.85 32.38
CA GLU A 138 17.84 22.69 33.68
C GLU A 138 17.34 23.68 34.74
N ILE A 139 16.85 24.86 34.32
CA ILE A 139 16.30 25.90 35.20
C ILE A 139 14.92 25.48 35.74
N GLU A 140 14.05 24.93 34.89
CA GLU A 140 12.73 24.45 35.31
C GLU A 140 12.84 23.26 36.25
N ILE A 141 13.76 22.34 35.94
CA ILE A 141 14.06 21.19 36.81
C ILE A 141 14.60 21.66 38.16
N ALA A 142 15.52 22.63 38.17
CA ALA A 142 16.08 23.20 39.39
C ALA A 142 14.99 23.83 40.28
N LYS A 143 14.09 24.62 39.69
CA LYS A 143 12.92 25.20 40.39
C LYS A 143 12.02 24.12 40.97
N GLN A 144 11.68 23.10 40.19
CA GLN A 144 10.77 22.04 40.61
C GLN A 144 11.35 21.15 41.71
N LEU A 145 12.66 20.90 41.68
CA LEU A 145 13.37 20.10 42.67
C LEU A 145 13.89 20.93 43.85
N GLN A 146 13.66 22.25 43.86
CA GLN A 146 14.17 23.20 44.86
C GLN A 146 15.69 23.07 45.10
N ILE A 147 16.45 22.94 44.01
CA ILE A 147 17.92 22.87 44.03
C ILE A 147 18.53 23.89 43.07
N SER A 148 19.85 24.12 43.14
CA SER A 148 20.52 25.01 42.18
C SER A 148 20.63 24.37 40.78
N LYS A 149 20.64 25.21 39.73
CA LYS A 149 20.93 24.77 38.36
C LYS A 149 22.26 23.99 38.27
N GLN A 150 23.26 24.40 39.05
CA GLN A 150 24.56 23.74 39.12
C GLN A 150 24.45 22.32 39.70
N ALA A 151 23.57 22.10 40.68
CA ALA A 151 23.30 20.78 41.24
C ALA A 151 22.59 19.87 40.21
N VAL A 152 21.68 20.41 39.40
CA VAL A 152 21.07 19.69 38.26
C VAL A 152 22.14 19.27 37.27
N ASN A 153 23.00 20.20 36.84
CA ASN A 153 24.06 19.91 35.85
C ASN A 153 25.09 18.90 36.39
N LYS A 154 25.47 18.98 37.66
CA LYS A 154 26.35 17.99 38.30
C LYS A 154 25.72 16.59 38.31
N THR A 155 24.42 16.50 38.62
CA THR A 155 23.70 15.23 38.65
C THR A 155 23.50 14.67 37.24
N LYS A 156 23.20 15.51 36.25
CA LYS A 156 23.15 15.18 34.83
C LYS A 156 24.47 14.58 34.34
N LYS A 157 25.61 15.25 34.61
CA LYS A 157 26.94 14.72 34.24
C LYS A 157 27.21 13.35 34.85
N LYS A 158 26.90 13.17 36.14
CA LYS A 158 27.08 11.87 36.82
C LYS A 158 26.18 10.79 36.23
N ALA A 159 24.92 11.12 35.93
CA ALA A 159 23.98 10.21 35.30
C ALA A 159 24.46 9.76 33.90
N LEU A 160 25.01 10.67 33.10
CA LEU A 160 25.57 10.34 31.79
C LEU A 160 26.81 9.45 31.88
N CYS A 161 27.69 9.66 32.88
CA CYS A 161 28.80 8.73 33.12
C CYS A 161 28.29 7.33 33.48
N ASN A 162 27.33 7.24 34.40
CA ASN A 162 26.74 5.95 34.78
C ASN A 162 26.06 5.25 33.59
N LEU A 163 25.38 5.98 32.71
CA LEU A 163 24.81 5.41 31.49
C LEU A 163 25.89 4.84 30.56
N LYS A 164 27.03 5.53 30.40
CA LYS A 164 28.16 5.03 29.60
C LYS A 164 28.71 3.71 30.13
N GLU A 165 28.91 3.62 31.45
CA GLU A 165 29.37 2.37 32.09
C GLU A 165 28.39 1.22 31.87
N VAL A 166 27.08 1.47 31.99
CA VAL A 166 26.03 0.46 31.76
C VAL A 166 25.97 0.03 30.29
N LEU A 167 26.28 0.93 29.36
CA LEU A 167 26.30 0.67 27.93
C LEU A 167 27.61 0.00 27.45
N GLY A 168 28.62 -0.11 28.32
CA GLY A 168 29.94 -0.65 27.96
C GLY A 168 30.74 0.23 26.98
N ALA A 169 30.51 1.55 27.02
CA ALA A 169 31.07 2.55 26.08
C ALA A 169 31.94 3.62 26.76
#